data_AF-A0A5R2MZU6-F1
#
_entry.id   AF-A0A5R2MZU6-F1
#
_cell.length_a   1.000
_cell.length_b   1.000
_cell.length_c   1.000
_cell.angle_alpha   90.00
_cell.angle_beta   90.00
_cell.angle_gamma   90.00
#
_symmetry.space_group_name_H-M   'P 1'
#
loop_
_entity.id
_entity.type
_entity.pdbx_description
1 polymer ?
#
loop_
_entity_poly.entity_id
_entity_poly.type
_entity_poly.pdbx_seq_one_letter_code
_entity_poly.pdbx_strand_id
1 'polypeptide(L)'
;SSPPPSYNFARLPVVDRHDPLSDDIEAVPVASGLRVDRRELLTSSVVHASPEAREASPGDSIWPLWAALATTLMLIWSIFSPWAVVWGSIPLGITLIGWLWPKGVPEDEA
;
A
#
# COMPACT_ATOMS: atom_id res chain seq x y z
N SER A 1 -2.25 4.77 21.21
CA SER A 1 -0.91 5.25 21.60
C SER A 1 -0.56 6.48 20.80
N SER A 2 0.21 7.39 21.38
CA SER A 2 0.71 8.59 20.70
C SER A 2 2.24 8.62 20.83
N PRO A 3 3.01 8.43 19.75
CA PRO A 3 2.56 8.21 18.38
C PRO A 3 1.85 6.84 18.18
N PRO A 4 1.04 6.69 17.12
CA PRO A 4 0.50 5.39 16.75
C PRO A 4 1.65 4.44 16.40
N PRO A 5 1.51 3.14 16.72
CA PRO A 5 2.50 2.14 16.33
C PRO A 5 2.55 1.99 14.81
N SER A 6 3.63 1.39 14.27
CA SER A 6 3.80 1.20 12.81
C SER A 6 2.69 0.38 12.15
N TYR A 7 2.00 -0.46 12.92
CA TYR A 7 0.84 -1.26 12.49
C TYR A 7 -0.51 -0.54 12.66
N ASN A 8 -0.54 0.66 13.26
CA ASN A 8 -1.72 1.46 13.61
C ASN A 8 -2.70 0.73 14.57
N PHE A 9 -3.45 -0.24 14.07
CA PHE A 9 -4.41 -1.05 14.83
C PHE A 9 -3.97 -2.52 14.87
N ALA A 10 -3.87 -3.10 16.07
CA ALA A 10 -3.58 -4.53 16.21
C ALA A 10 -4.75 -5.42 15.75
N ARG A 11 -5.98 -4.88 15.81
CA ARG A 11 -7.20 -5.49 15.28
C ARG A 11 -7.96 -4.42 14.51
N LEU A 12 -8.29 -4.70 13.24
CA LEU A 12 -9.00 -3.76 12.39
C LEU A 12 -10.40 -3.48 12.96
N PRO A 13 -10.75 -2.21 13.24
CA PRO A 13 -12.09 -1.87 13.71
C PRO A 13 -13.11 -1.99 12.58
N VAL A 14 -14.35 -2.38 12.92
CA VAL A 14 -15.49 -2.35 12.01
C VAL A 14 -16.12 -0.97 12.08
N VAL A 15 -16.22 -0.31 10.92
CA VAL A 15 -16.81 1.03 10.81
C VAL A 15 -18.20 0.91 10.19
N ASP A 16 -19.24 1.20 10.97
CA ASP A 16 -20.64 1.12 10.58
C ASP A 16 -21.30 2.51 10.40
N ARG A 17 -20.59 3.58 10.80
CA ARG A 17 -21.07 4.97 10.81
C ARG A 17 -19.99 5.94 10.38
N HIS A 18 -20.40 7.14 9.97
CA HIS A 18 -19.49 8.20 9.53
C HIS A 18 -18.58 8.75 10.65
N ASP A 19 -19.02 8.65 11.90
CA ASP A 19 -18.29 9.13 13.07
C ASP A 19 -18.24 8.05 14.17
N PRO A 20 -17.40 7.02 13.98
CA PRO A 20 -17.43 5.81 14.81
C PRO A 20 -16.83 5.98 16.21
N LEU A 21 -16.28 7.17 16.53
CA LEU A 21 -15.59 7.43 17.80
C LEU A 21 -16.31 8.43 18.72
N SER A 22 -17.37 9.09 18.24
CA SER A 22 -18.05 10.16 19.00
C SER A 22 -19.10 9.69 20.00
N ASP A 23 -19.57 8.44 19.88
CA ASP A 23 -20.45 7.85 20.88
C ASP A 23 -19.64 7.39 22.11
N ASP A 24 -20.27 7.35 23.30
CA ASP A 24 -19.69 6.78 24.52
C ASP A 24 -19.67 5.24 24.41
N ILE A 25 -18.86 4.71 23.49
CA ILE A 25 -18.80 3.28 23.18
C ILE A 25 -17.83 2.61 24.15
N GLU A 26 -18.31 1.67 24.97
CA GLU A 26 -17.47 0.87 25.86
C GLU A 26 -16.42 0.02 25.10
N ALA A 27 -16.76 -0.45 23.89
CA ALA A 27 -15.87 -1.25 23.06
C ALA A 27 -16.15 -1.07 21.57
N VAL A 28 -15.10 -0.79 20.78
CA VAL A 28 -15.18 -0.72 19.33
C VAL A 28 -15.21 -2.15 18.75
N PRO A 29 -16.22 -2.52 17.92
CA PRO A 29 -16.24 -3.82 17.27
C PRO A 29 -15.04 -3.97 16.34
N VAL A 30 -14.46 -5.18 16.29
CA VAL A 30 -13.27 -5.47 15.47
C VAL A 30 -13.52 -6.65 14.54
N ALA A 31 -12.90 -6.62 13.37
CA ALA A 31 -12.94 -7.71 12.41
C ALA A 31 -12.26 -8.96 12.97
N SER A 32 -12.88 -10.12 12.76
CA SER A 32 -12.36 -11.43 13.17
C SER A 32 -11.88 -12.25 11.98
N GLY A 33 -11.03 -13.25 12.23
CA GLY A 33 -10.58 -14.20 11.20
C GLY A 33 -9.42 -13.71 10.32
N LEU A 34 -8.92 -12.49 10.55
CA LEU A 34 -7.68 -11.99 9.97
C LEU A 34 -6.46 -12.56 10.70
N ARG A 35 -5.33 -12.70 9.98
CA ARG A 35 -4.07 -13.12 10.61
C ARG A 35 -3.55 -12.04 11.55
N VAL A 36 -2.91 -12.49 12.63
CA VAL A 36 -2.31 -11.64 13.66
C VAL A 36 -0.78 -11.62 13.61
N ASP A 37 -0.19 -12.52 12.84
CA ASP A 37 1.26 -12.67 12.65
C ASP A 37 1.80 -11.88 11.46
N ARG A 38 0.92 -11.44 10.55
CA ARG A 38 1.26 -10.59 9.40
C ARG A 38 0.20 -9.52 9.19
N ARG A 39 0.58 -8.43 8.50
CA ARG A 39 -0.34 -7.32 8.20
C ARG A 39 -1.25 -7.70 7.03
N GLU A 40 -2.52 -7.92 7.33
CA GLU A 40 -3.57 -8.18 6.34
C GLU A 40 -4.60 -7.06 6.34
N LEU A 41 -5.20 -6.84 5.17
CA LEU A 41 -6.29 -5.90 4.95
C LEU A 41 -7.51 -6.68 4.45
N LEU A 42 -8.70 -6.28 4.90
CA LEU A 42 -9.95 -6.84 4.42
C LEU A 42 -10.52 -5.92 3.34
N THR A 43 -10.66 -6.44 2.12
CA THR A 43 -11.30 -5.72 1.02
C THR A 43 -12.79 -6.05 1.04
N SER A 44 -13.63 -5.01 1.00
CA SER A 44 -15.09 -5.16 1.03
C SER A 44 -15.74 -4.66 -0.27
N SER A 45 -16.93 -5.19 -0.57
CA SER A 45 -17.76 -4.70 -1.68
C SER A 45 -18.15 -3.23 -1.47
N VAL A 46 -18.31 -2.50 -2.57
CA VAL A 46 -18.58 -1.05 -2.53
C VAL A 46 -19.97 -0.74 -1.97
N VAL A 47 -20.98 -1.55 -2.32
CA VAL A 47 -22.40 -1.26 -2.00
C VAL A 47 -22.80 -1.82 -0.65
N HIS A 48 -22.38 -3.06 -0.34
CA HIS A 48 -22.84 -3.78 0.85
C HIS A 48 -21.77 -3.88 1.95
N ALA A 49 -20.56 -3.39 1.71
CA ALA A 49 -19.42 -3.57 2.61
C ALA A 49 -19.20 -5.05 3.00
N SER A 50 -19.61 -5.98 2.12
CA SER A 50 -19.44 -7.41 2.34
C SER A 50 -17.98 -7.78 2.11
N PRO A 51 -17.32 -8.54 3.00
CA PRO A 51 -15.93 -8.94 2.81
C PRO A 51 -15.78 -9.82 1.56
N GLU A 52 -14.85 -9.46 0.68
CA GLU A 52 -14.60 -10.17 -0.58
C GLU A 52 -13.23 -10.85 -0.61
N ALA A 53 -12.18 -10.19 -0.10
CA ALA A 53 -10.81 -10.71 -0.15
C ALA A 53 -9.98 -10.27 1.07
N ARG A 54 -8.93 -11.03 1.37
CA ARG A 54 -7.89 -10.67 2.34
C ARG A 54 -6.62 -10.35 1.56
N GLU A 55 -6.20 -9.10 1.59
CA GLU A 55 -5.00 -8.68 0.88
C GLU A 55 -3.82 -8.59 1.87
N ALA A 56 -2.67 -9.16 1.51
CA ALA A 56 -1.45 -8.97 2.28
C ALA A 56 -0.94 -7.53 2.07
N SER A 57 -0.53 -6.87 3.14
CA SER A 57 0.05 -5.53 2.98
C SER A 57 1.38 -5.62 2.21
N PRO A 58 1.63 -4.70 1.26
CA PRO A 58 2.90 -4.65 0.55
C PRO A 58 4.05 -4.49 1.55
N GLY A 59 5.11 -5.28 1.36
CA GLY A 59 6.36 -5.12 2.10
C GLY A 59 7.15 -3.90 1.64
N ASP A 60 8.23 -3.61 2.37
CA ASP A 60 9.13 -2.53 2.03
C ASP A 60 9.78 -2.75 0.65
N SER A 61 9.89 -1.68 -0.14
CA SER A 61 10.45 -1.73 -1.48
C SER A 61 11.40 -0.55 -1.70
N ILE A 62 12.60 -0.84 -2.22
CA ILE A 62 13.60 0.18 -2.60
C ILE A 62 13.31 0.78 -3.98
N TRP A 63 12.49 0.12 -4.80
CA TRP A 63 12.25 0.53 -6.19
C TRP A 63 11.62 1.93 -6.34
N PRO A 64 10.65 2.37 -5.51
CA PRO A 64 10.11 3.73 -5.57
C PRO A 64 11.18 4.82 -5.44
N LEU A 65 12.21 4.58 -4.61
CA LEU A 65 13.31 5.53 -4.44
C LEU A 65 14.11 5.67 -5.75
N TRP A 66 14.45 4.55 -6.38
CA TRP A 66 15.15 4.57 -7.66
C TRP A 66 14.32 5.17 -8.78
N ALA A 67 13.00 4.90 -8.81
CA ALA A 67 12.09 5.53 -9.76
C ALA A 67 12.03 7.05 -9.59
N ALA A 68 12.00 7.54 -8.34
CA ALA A 68 12.06 8.96 -8.05
C ALA A 68 13.37 9.59 -8.53
N LEU A 69 14.53 8.98 -8.24
CA LEU A 69 15.83 9.47 -8.69
C LEU A 69 15.95 9.51 -10.22
N ALA A 70 15.51 8.44 -10.90
CA ALA A 70 15.51 8.37 -12.36
C ALA A 70 14.62 9.47 -12.97
N THR A 71 13.43 9.67 -12.40
CA THR A 71 12.51 10.73 -12.82
C THR A 71 13.12 12.11 -12.61
N THR A 72 13.71 12.38 -11.45
CA THR A 72 14.34 13.65 -11.13
C THR A 72 15.48 13.96 -12.10
N LEU A 73 16.38 13.00 -12.35
CA LEU A 73 17.49 13.18 -13.28
C LEU A 73 17.00 13.42 -14.72
N MET A 74 16.00 12.66 -15.17
CA MET A 74 15.37 12.85 -16.48
C MET A 74 14.81 14.28 -16.62
N LEU A 75 14.05 14.75 -15.63
CA LEU A 75 13.44 16.08 -15.67
C LEU A 75 14.50 17.18 -15.66
N ILE A 76 15.51 17.10 -14.79
CA ILE A 76 16.62 18.07 -14.76
C ILE A 76 17.35 18.09 -16.10
N TRP A 77 17.67 16.92 -16.66
CA TRP A 77 18.39 16.86 -17.94
C TRP A 77 17.52 17.36 -19.10
N SER A 78 16.20 17.20 -19.03
CA SER A 78 15.27 17.65 -20.08
C SER A 78 15.25 19.17 -20.27
N ILE A 79 15.63 19.94 -19.25
CA ILE A 79 15.82 21.40 -19.34
C ILE A 79 16.89 21.76 -20.39
N PHE A 80 17.93 20.93 -20.50
CA PHE A 80 19.08 21.19 -21.36
C PHE A 80 19.02 20.45 -22.69
N SER A 81 18.29 19.33 -22.76
CA SER A 81 18.21 18.53 -23.99
C SER A 81 16.92 17.70 -24.07
N PRO A 82 16.20 17.72 -25.22
CA PRO A 82 15.03 16.87 -25.42
C PRO A 82 15.37 15.37 -25.43
N TRP A 83 16.62 14.99 -25.73
CA TRP A 83 17.09 13.60 -25.68
C TRP A 83 17.07 13.00 -24.27
N ALA A 84 16.97 13.84 -23.23
CA ALA A 84 16.84 13.39 -21.85
C ALA A 84 15.62 12.51 -21.63
N VAL A 85 14.51 12.74 -22.35
CA VAL A 85 13.30 11.91 -22.21
C VAL A 85 13.57 10.51 -22.73
N VAL A 86 14.22 10.38 -23.88
CA VAL A 86 14.54 9.08 -24.47
C VAL A 86 15.45 8.29 -23.53
N TRP A 87 16.57 8.89 -23.12
CA TRP A 87 17.56 8.21 -22.29
C TRP A 87 17.12 8.06 -20.83
N GLY A 88 16.34 8.99 -20.29
CA GLY A 88 15.81 8.94 -18.93
C GLY A 88 14.61 8.00 -18.78
N SER A 89 13.85 7.77 -19.86
CA SER A 89 12.75 6.79 -19.85
C SER A 89 13.25 5.35 -19.66
N ILE A 90 14.48 5.04 -20.10
CA ILE A 90 15.07 3.70 -19.98
C ILE A 90 15.29 3.31 -18.51
N PRO A 91 16.07 4.03 -17.68
CA PRO A 91 16.25 3.70 -16.27
C PRO A 91 14.94 3.82 -15.50
N LEU A 92 14.09 4.82 -15.79
CA LEU A 92 12.77 4.92 -15.18
C LEU A 92 11.93 3.67 -15.46
N GLY A 93 11.88 3.23 -16.72
CA GLY A 93 11.20 2.01 -17.13
C GLY A 93 11.71 0.77 -16.40
N ILE A 94 13.03 0.60 -16.29
CA ILE A 94 13.64 -0.49 -15.52
C ILE A 94 13.18 -0.46 -14.06
N THR A 95 13.18 0.71 -13.42
CA THR A 95 12.77 0.82 -12.01
C THR A 95 11.29 0.54 -11.80
N LEU A 96 10.42 1.00 -12.72
CA LEU A 96 8.98 0.73 -12.67
C LEU A 96 8.66 -0.74 -12.94
N ILE A 97 9.33 -1.34 -13.93
CA ILE A 97 9.19 -2.78 -14.22
C ILE A 97 9.63 -3.59 -13.00
N GLY A 98 10.79 -3.29 -12.39
CA GLY A 98 11.25 -3.98 -11.19
C GLY A 98 10.32 -3.78 -9.99
N TRP A 99 9.76 -2.58 -9.84
CA TRP A 99 8.81 -2.30 -8.77
C TRP A 99 7.52 -3.10 -8.92
N LEU A 100 6.90 -2.97 -10.09
CA LEU A 100 5.57 -3.51 -10.42
C LEU A 100 5.63 -4.96 -10.91
N TRP A 101 6.81 -5.57 -10.94
CA TRP A 101 6.96 -6.98 -11.30
C TRP A 101 6.11 -7.83 -10.36
N PRO A 102 5.25 -8.71 -10.89
CA PRO A 102 4.39 -9.55 -10.07
C PRO A 102 5.27 -10.45 -9.20
N LYS A 103 5.14 -10.27 -7.90
CA LYS A 103 5.70 -11.18 -6.90
C LYS A 103 4.57 -12.15 -6.58
N GLY A 104 4.84 -13.45 -6.61
CA GLY A 104 3.83 -14.48 -6.41
C GLY A 104 2.99 -14.19 -5.16
N VAL A 105 1.69 -14.50 -5.22
CA VAL A 105 0.78 -14.30 -4.10
C VAL A 105 1.17 -15.30 -3.01
N PRO A 106 1.47 -14.89 -1.77
CA PRO A 106 1.81 -15.81 -0.67
C PRO A 106 0.63 -16.71 -0.24
N GLU A 107 -0.50 -16.63 -0.92
CA GLU A 107 -1.66 -17.51 -0.71
C GLU A 107 -1.39 -18.96 -1.19
N ASP A 108 -0.38 -19.17 -2.06
CA ASP A 108 0.00 -20.50 -2.56
C ASP A 108 0.97 -21.27 -1.64
N GLU A 109 1.45 -20.68 -0.54
CA GLU A 109 2.45 -21.29 0.37
C GLU A 109 1.87 -21.76 1.72
N ALA A 110 0.54 -21.93 1.84
CA ALA A 110 -0.11 -22.41 3.07
C ALA A 110 -1.10 -23.55 2.84
#